data_AF-A0A4Z1IS37-F1
#
_entry.id   AF-A0A4Z1IS37-F1
#
_cell.length_a   1.000
_cell.length_b   1.000
_cell.length_c   1.000
_cell.angle_alpha   90.00
_cell.angle_beta   90.00
_cell.angle_gamma   90.00
#
_symmetry.space_group_name_H-M   'P 1'
#
loop_
_entity.id
_entity.type
_entity.pdbx_description
1 polymer ?
#
loop_
_entity_poly.entity_id
_entity_poly.type
_entity_poly.pdbx_seq_one_letter_code
_entity_poly.pdbx_strand_id
1 'polypeptide(L)'
;MAGRLGDLGDELVHIFVGPERKKLSIHKNLICRSGDFFKAAFRDNGFKEGAENKMDLPEDKPYIFQVFVTWMYTAQVRNLQNPTEEAGSGCNLAIIELHIFADKY
;
A
#
# COMPACT_ATOMS: atom_id res chain seq x y z
N MET A 1 -16.34 8.65 -12.42
CA MET A 1 -15.13 8.06 -11.79
C MET A 1 -13.96 9.07 -11.72
N ALA A 2 -14.21 10.36 -11.41
CA ALA A 2 -13.19 11.43 -11.50
C ALA A 2 -12.67 11.93 -10.13
N GLY A 3 -13.07 11.29 -9.02
CA GLY A 3 -12.79 11.81 -7.66
C GLY A 3 -11.51 11.31 -6.98
N ARG A 4 -10.82 10.29 -7.52
CA ARG A 4 -9.73 9.62 -6.77
C ARG A 4 -8.37 10.31 -6.86
N LEU A 5 -8.08 10.99 -7.97
CA LEU A 5 -6.81 11.68 -8.21
C LEU A 5 -6.89 13.20 -7.97
N GLY A 6 -8.10 13.77 -7.87
CA GLY A 6 -8.31 15.22 -7.80
C GLY A 6 -8.00 15.86 -6.43
N ASP A 7 -7.78 15.05 -5.40
CA ASP A 7 -7.53 15.54 -4.04
C ASP A 7 -6.59 14.57 -3.30
N LEU A 8 -5.34 14.48 -3.76
CA LEU A 8 -4.29 13.67 -3.13
C LEU A 8 -3.58 14.44 -2.01
N GLY A 9 -3.68 15.77 -1.99
CA GLY A 9 -2.83 16.66 -1.18
C GLY A 9 -1.37 16.63 -1.63
N ASP A 10 -0.53 17.50 -1.05
CA ASP A 10 0.91 17.55 -1.32
C ASP A 10 1.73 16.74 -0.30
N GLU A 11 1.12 16.28 0.78
CA GLU A 11 1.79 15.55 1.85
C GLU A 11 2.03 14.09 1.45
N LEU A 12 3.29 13.66 1.55
CA LEU A 12 3.72 12.29 1.28
C LEU A 12 4.11 11.58 2.58
N VAL A 13 3.77 10.29 2.66
CA VAL A 13 4.26 9.37 3.69
C VAL A 13 5.23 8.36 3.08
N HIS A 14 6.15 7.86 3.90
CA HIS A 14 7.14 6.87 3.52
C HIS A 14 6.92 5.57 4.26
N ILE A 15 6.72 4.48 3.50
CA ILE A 15 6.46 3.17 4.06
C ILE A 15 7.60 2.24 3.68
N PHE A 16 8.19 1.60 4.68
CA PHE A 16 9.30 0.67 4.52
C PHE A 16 8.76 -0.76 4.68
N VAL A 17 8.75 -1.53 3.59
CA VAL A 17 8.09 -2.84 3.55
C VAL A 17 9.11 -3.97 3.46
N GLY A 18 8.86 -5.05 4.18
CA GLY A 18 9.64 -6.28 4.17
C GLY A 18 10.97 -6.18 4.94
N PRO A 19 11.70 -7.30 5.05
CA PRO A 19 12.98 -7.35 5.77
C PRO A 19 14.06 -6.46 5.12
N GLU A 20 13.98 -6.25 3.81
CA GLU A 20 14.87 -5.37 3.06
C GLU A 20 14.52 -3.87 3.21
N ARG A 21 13.44 -3.54 3.94
CA ARG A 21 12.94 -2.17 4.18
C ARG A 21 12.81 -1.37 2.87
N LYS A 22 12.15 -1.97 1.87
CA LYS A 22 11.93 -1.29 0.59
C LYS A 22 11.05 -0.06 0.80
N LYS A 23 11.61 1.12 0.52
CA LYS A 23 10.92 2.41 0.69
C LYS A 23 9.92 2.66 -0.44
N LEU A 24 8.68 2.97 -0.08
CA LEU A 24 7.62 3.41 -0.97
C LEU A 24 7.07 4.76 -0.49
N SER A 25 6.88 5.71 -1.40
CA SER A 25 6.38 7.06 -1.09
C SER A 25 5.00 7.26 -1.67
N ILE A 26 4.02 7.63 -0.84
CA ILE A 26 2.60 7.65 -1.19
C ILE A 26 1.96 8.91 -0.62
N HIS A 27 0.97 9.49 -1.30
CA HIS A 27 0.20 10.60 -0.77
C HIS A 27 -0.55 10.21 0.52
N LYS A 28 -0.38 10.99 1.58
CA LYS A 28 -0.99 10.75 2.90
C LYS A 28 -2.50 10.64 2.79
N ASN A 29 -3.15 11.56 2.07
CA ASN A 29 -4.61 11.52 1.91
C ASN A 29 -5.06 10.26 1.15
N LEU A 30 -4.26 9.76 0.22
CA LEU A 30 -4.60 8.57 -0.54
C LEU A 30 -4.60 7.33 0.35
N ILE A 31 -3.55 7.14 1.14
CA ILE A 31 -3.45 5.96 2.00
C ILE A 31 -4.38 6.05 3.23
N CYS A 32 -4.59 7.25 3.79
CA CYS A 32 -5.58 7.43 4.85
C CYS A 32 -7.03 7.20 4.39
N ARG A 33 -7.29 7.21 3.07
CA ARG A 33 -8.58 6.84 2.49
C ARG A 33 -8.73 5.34 2.26
N SER A 34 -7.63 4.57 2.30
CA SER A 34 -7.69 3.15 1.97
C SER A 34 -8.20 2.29 3.12
N GLY A 35 -7.93 2.67 4.37
CA GLY A 35 -8.35 1.93 5.55
C GLY A 35 -8.21 2.75 6.84
N ASP A 36 -9.00 2.38 7.86
CA ASP A 36 -9.00 3.06 9.15
C ASP A 36 -7.67 2.90 9.90
N PHE A 37 -6.93 1.82 9.63
CA PHE A 37 -5.59 1.61 10.20
C PHE A 37 -4.63 2.74 9.80
N PHE A 38 -4.47 3.00 8.50
CA PHE A 38 -3.57 4.04 8.02
C PHE A 38 -4.04 5.43 8.43
N LYS A 39 -5.36 5.65 8.44
CA LYS A 39 -5.96 6.89 8.92
C LYS A 39 -5.65 7.15 10.40
N ALA A 40 -5.66 6.11 11.24
CA ALA A 40 -5.31 6.21 12.65
C ALA A 40 -3.80 6.39 12.83
N ALA A 41 -2.97 5.65 12.09
CA ALA A 41 -1.51 5.70 12.17
C ALA A 41 -0.96 7.08 11.76
N PHE A 42 -1.44 7.63 10.64
CA PHE A 42 -1.02 8.94 10.12
C PHE A 42 -1.88 10.11 10.61
N ARG A 43 -2.64 9.92 11.69
CA ARG A 43 -3.38 11.01 12.33
C ARG A 43 -2.40 12.02 12.92
N ASP A 44 -2.60 13.29 12.60
CA ASP A 44 -1.79 14.38 13.16
C ASP A 44 -1.84 14.35 14.69
N ASN A 45 -0.66 14.45 15.31
CA ASN A 45 -0.49 14.44 16.76
C ASN A 45 -1.02 13.17 17.47
N GLY A 46 -1.19 12.06 16.73
CA GLY A 46 -1.62 10.77 17.27
C GLY A 46 -0.44 9.89 17.66
N PHE A 47 0.24 9.33 16.66
CA PHE A 47 1.35 8.40 16.84
C PHE A 47 2.65 8.92 16.21
N LYS A 48 3.76 8.24 16.50
CA LYS A 48 5.09 8.56 15.94
C LYS A 48 5.06 8.56 14.40
N GLU A 49 4.28 7.66 13.82
CA GLU A 49 4.08 7.49 12.39
C GLU A 49 3.46 8.74 11.75
N GLY A 50 2.46 9.35 12.39
CA GLY A 50 1.85 10.60 11.95
C GLY A 50 2.76 11.83 12.15
N ALA A 51 3.62 11.81 13.18
CA ALA A 51 4.60 12.88 13.39
C ALA A 51 5.78 12.83 12.41
N GLU A 52 6.23 11.62 12.03
CA GLU A 52 7.36 11.43 11.13
C GLU A 52 6.95 11.23 9.66
N ASN A 53 5.66 11.04 9.38
CA ASN A 53 5.13 10.59 8.09
C ASN A 53 5.85 9.34 7.59
N LYS A 54 6.14 8.40 8.51
CA LYS A 54 6.88 7.16 8.24
C LYS A 54 6.22 5.97 8.90
N MET A 55 6.26 4.82 8.24
CA MET A 55 5.79 3.55 8.79
C MET A 55 6.69 2.40 8.36
N ASP A 56 6.97 1.47 9.26
CA ASP A 56 7.73 0.25 8.98
C ASP A 56 6.77 -0.96 9.03
N LEU A 57 6.76 -1.76 7.96
CA LEU A 57 5.97 -2.98 7.78
C LEU A 57 6.92 -4.16 7.45
N PRO A 58 7.72 -4.64 8.42
CA PRO A 58 8.79 -5.61 8.16
C PRO A 58 8.27 -7.01 7.79
N GLU A 59 7.05 -7.36 8.19
CA GLU A 59 6.43 -8.68 7.96
C GLU A 59 5.71 -8.78 6.61
N ASP A 60 5.44 -7.64 5.97
CA ASP A 60 4.66 -7.60 4.73
C ASP A 60 5.55 -7.72 3.49
N LYS A 61 4.96 -8.24 2.41
CA LYS A 61 5.69 -8.49 1.16
C LYS A 61 5.71 -7.22 0.29
N PRO A 62 6.89 -6.71 -0.12
CA PRO A 62 6.97 -5.47 -0.88
C PRO A 62 6.19 -5.47 -2.21
N TYR A 63 6.11 -6.62 -2.89
CA TYR A 63 5.36 -6.71 -4.15
C TYR A 63 3.85 -6.59 -3.96
N ILE A 64 3.28 -7.22 -2.91
CA ILE A 64 1.85 -7.09 -2.58
C ILE A 64 1.52 -5.64 -2.26
N PHE A 65 2.35 -4.99 -1.44
CA PHE A 65 2.15 -3.60 -1.08
C PHE A 65 2.23 -2.68 -2.31
N GLN A 66 3.17 -2.93 -3.23
CA GLN A 66 3.28 -2.16 -4.47
C GLN A 66 2.03 -2.28 -5.36
N VAL A 67 1.42 -3.48 -5.42
CA VAL A 67 0.17 -3.70 -6.14
C VAL A 67 -0.98 -2.96 -5.45
N PHE A 68 -1.07 -3.06 -4.13
CA PHE A 68 -2.07 -2.32 -3.33
C PHE A 68 -1.98 -0.81 -3.59
N VAL A 69 -0.77 -0.25 -3.60
CA VAL A 69 -0.53 1.16 -3.94
C VAL A 69 -0.97 1.47 -5.36
N THR A 70 -0.58 0.63 -6.33
CA THR A 70 -0.99 0.81 -7.73
C THR A 70 -2.50 0.81 -7.87
N TRP A 71 -3.20 -0.09 -7.16
CA TRP A 71 -4.65 -0.12 -7.11
C TRP A 71 -5.24 1.15 -6.49
N MET A 72 -4.67 1.68 -5.40
CA MET A 72 -5.13 2.93 -4.80
C MET A 72 -5.10 4.10 -5.80
N TYR A 73 -4.03 4.23 -6.60
CA TYR A 73 -3.89 5.31 -7.58
C TYR A 73 -4.74 5.11 -8.85
N THR A 74 -4.80 3.89 -9.36
CA THR A 74 -5.36 3.62 -10.71
C THR A 74 -6.77 3.05 -10.68
N ALA A 75 -7.26 2.64 -9.50
CA ALA A 75 -8.45 1.84 -9.30
C ALA A 75 -8.46 0.54 -10.14
N GLN A 76 -7.29 0.06 -10.55
CA GLN A 76 -7.13 -1.13 -11.39
C GLN A 76 -6.03 -2.01 -10.81
N VAL A 77 -6.28 -3.31 -10.79
CA VAL A 77 -5.24 -4.31 -10.50
C VAL A 77 -4.69 -4.76 -11.85
N ARG A 78 -3.65 -4.08 -12.36
CA ARG A 78 -2.98 -4.50 -13.60
C ARG A 78 -1.74 -5.32 -13.25
N ASN A 79 -1.68 -6.53 -13.82
CA ASN A 79 -0.52 -7.44 -13.82
C ASN A 79 0.07 -7.75 -12.44
N LEU A 80 -0.57 -8.69 -11.73
CA LEU A 80 0.05 -9.46 -10.65
C LEU A 80 1.03 -10.49 -11.23
N GLN A 81 2.04 -10.05 -11.97
CA GLN A 81 3.12 -10.95 -12.40
C GLN A 81 4.22 -10.86 -11.35
N ASN A 82 4.51 -11.98 -10.68
CA ASN A 82 5.72 -12.10 -9.89
C ASN A 82 6.90 -11.68 -10.78
N PRO A 83 7.80 -10.78 -10.34
CA PRO A 83 9.03 -10.48 -11.07
C PRO A 83 10.04 -11.66 -11.06
N THR A 84 9.57 -12.89 -10.93
CA THR A 84 10.37 -14.10 -11.01
C THR A 84 9.68 -15.07 -11.95
N GLU A 85 10.33 -15.23 -13.08
CA GLU A 85 9.93 -15.96 -14.26
C GLU A 85 9.99 -17.47 -14.01
N GLU A 86 9.05 -18.08 -13.27
CA GLU A 86 8.90 -19.54 -13.33
C GLU A 86 7.43 -19.98 -13.46
N ALA A 87 7.20 -20.72 -14.53
CA ALA A 87 5.93 -21.22 -15.01
C ALA A 87 5.24 -22.13 -13.99
N GLY A 88 3.98 -21.84 -13.71
CA GLY A 88 3.12 -22.74 -12.95
C GLY A 88 1.74 -22.13 -12.85
N SER A 89 0.79 -22.70 -13.59
CA SER A 89 -0.64 -22.37 -13.52
C SER A 89 -1.13 -22.50 -12.07
N GLY A 90 -1.10 -21.39 -11.32
CA GLY A 90 -1.69 -21.28 -9.99
C GLY A 90 -2.92 -20.41 -10.07
N CYS A 91 -4.05 -20.89 -9.54
CA CYS A 91 -5.21 -20.07 -9.18
C CYS A 91 -4.68 -18.77 -8.58
N ASN A 92 -5.12 -17.60 -9.06
CA ASN A 92 -4.49 -16.29 -8.89
C ASN A 92 -4.19 -15.93 -7.40
N LEU A 93 -3.16 -16.56 -6.82
CA LEU A 93 -2.81 -16.54 -5.39
C LEU A 93 -2.50 -15.11 -4.96
N ALA A 94 -1.92 -14.32 -5.87
CA ALA A 94 -1.64 -12.91 -5.65
C ALA A 94 -2.91 -12.07 -5.44
N ILE A 95 -4.06 -12.43 -6.04
CA ILE A 95 -5.34 -11.76 -5.76
C ILE A 95 -5.83 -12.12 -4.35
N ILE A 96 -5.69 -13.38 -3.94
CA ILE A 96 -6.05 -13.83 -2.60
C ILE A 96 -5.15 -13.15 -1.56
N GLU A 97 -3.84 -13.10 -1.79
CA GLU A 97 -2.88 -12.40 -0.93
C GLU A 97 -3.18 -10.90 -0.84
N LEU A 98 -3.53 -10.26 -1.95
CA LEU A 98 -3.95 -8.86 -1.95
C LEU A 98 -5.25 -8.67 -1.16
N HIS A 99 -6.20 -9.60 -1.25
CA HIS A 99 -7.46 -9.52 -0.50
C HIS A 99 -7.24 -9.68 1.00
N ILE A 100 -6.40 -10.65 1.40
CA ILE A 100 -5.98 -10.82 2.80
C ILE A 100 -5.27 -9.56 3.30
N PHE A 101 -4.38 -8.99 2.48
CA PHE A 101 -3.68 -7.75 2.81
C PHE A 101 -4.66 -6.58 2.98
N ALA A 102 -5.62 -6.43 2.08
CA ALA A 102 -6.62 -5.36 2.15
C ALA A 102 -7.61 -5.53 3.31
N ASP A 103 -7.89 -6.75 3.75
CA ASP A 103 -8.71 -7.02 4.94
C ASP A 103 -7.95 -6.76 6.24
N LYS A 104 -6.62 -6.96 6.23
CA LYS A 104 -5.73 -6.71 7.37
C LYS A 104 -5.64 -5.23 7.77
N TYR A 105 -5.86 -4.29 6.85
CA TYR A 105 -5.55 -2.85 7.03
C TYR A 105 -6.71 -1.92 6.61
#